data_AF-R2VB47-F1
#
_entry.id   AF-R2VB47-F1
#
_cell.length_a   1.000
_cell.length_b   1.000
_cell.length_c   1.000
_cell.angle_alpha   90.00
_cell.angle_beta   90.00
_cell.angle_gamma   90.00
#
_symmetry.space_group_name_H-M   'P 1'
#
loop_
_entity.id
_entity.type
_entity.pdbx_description
1 polymer ?
#
loop_
_entity_poly.entity_id
_entity_poly.type
_entity_poly.pdbx_seq_one_letter_code
_entity_poly.pdbx_strand_id
1 'polypeptide(L)'
;MKRRSRPFSILLGIVLVCASLGALSLKFFPFSNKANSQQSFSASANQYLQEHGQDFSLILQTDPRWSGKAYGSGSDRNDLATNGCAITSLAMILSFQEKRTVYPTEILQWSGDRYYENGQGTAWSIFPAFAEHYGLTVQNLGKDQGKIQQYLNQNQPLVVSVTPGEFTEVGHIMVIKKDVQSDQLIVYDPNDSPEKNHYMQKYSLDSLLPQLANVWVYTK
;
A
#
# COMPACT_ATOMS: atom_id res chain seq x y z
N MET A 1 55.15 -76.29 8.20
CA MET A 1 56.45 -75.78 7.70
C MET A 1 56.81 -74.52 8.49
N LYS A 2 58.10 -74.41 8.85
CA LYS A 2 58.80 -73.48 9.76
C LYS A 2 58.30 -72.02 9.92
N ARG A 3 58.19 -71.63 11.20
CA ARG A 3 58.65 -70.38 11.88
C ARG A 3 59.21 -69.23 11.03
N ARG A 4 58.79 -68.00 11.37
CA ARG A 4 59.58 -66.78 11.73
C ARG A 4 58.61 -65.57 11.80
N SER A 5 58.70 -64.55 12.63
CA SER A 5 59.46 -64.16 13.83
C SER A 5 58.83 -62.84 14.34
N ARG A 6 58.66 -62.70 15.67
CA ARG A 6 58.16 -61.50 16.41
C ARG A 6 59.24 -60.38 16.44
N PRO A 7 59.18 -59.32 17.28
CA PRO A 7 58.10 -58.43 17.76
C PRO A 7 58.49 -56.93 17.52
N PHE A 8 57.66 -55.95 17.89
CA PHE A 8 58.13 -54.79 18.68
C PHE A 8 56.95 -54.03 19.29
N SER A 9 57.17 -53.61 20.53
CA SER A 9 56.20 -53.06 21.46
C SER A 9 56.26 -51.53 21.50
N ILE A 10 55.10 -50.92 21.79
CA ILE A 10 54.86 -49.73 22.63
C ILE A 10 55.60 -48.43 22.23
N LEU A 11 54.85 -47.39 21.84
CA LEU A 11 54.92 -46.12 22.57
C LEU A 11 53.63 -45.30 22.50
N LEU A 12 53.27 -44.86 23.70
CA LEU A 12 52.31 -43.85 24.12
C LEU A 12 52.49 -42.52 23.35
N GLY A 13 51.39 -41.93 22.87
CA GLY A 13 51.38 -40.61 22.25
C GLY A 13 50.00 -39.97 22.37
N ILE A 14 49.73 -39.39 23.54
CA ILE A 14 48.57 -38.53 23.80
C ILE A 14 48.70 -37.28 22.91
N VAL A 15 47.74 -37.07 22.00
CA VAL A 15 47.48 -35.75 21.41
C VAL A 15 45.98 -35.50 21.46
N LEU A 16 45.61 -34.60 22.37
CA LEU A 16 44.34 -33.91 22.44
C LEU A 16 43.99 -33.28 21.10
N VAL A 17 42.89 -33.71 20.47
CA VAL A 17 42.21 -32.90 19.45
C VAL A 17 41.01 -32.26 20.14
N CYS A 18 41.19 -30.99 20.48
CA CYS A 18 40.16 -30.13 21.04
C CYS A 18 38.95 -30.07 20.09
N ALA A 19 37.79 -30.48 20.61
CA ALA A 19 36.51 -30.21 20.00
C ALA A 19 36.28 -28.69 19.97
N SER A 20 36.47 -28.06 18.82
CA SER A 20 36.02 -26.69 18.56
C SER A 20 34.63 -26.73 17.95
N LEU A 21 33.63 -26.88 18.81
CA LEU A 21 32.25 -26.47 18.55
C LEU A 21 32.23 -24.94 18.50
N GLY A 22 32.63 -24.37 17.37
CA GLY A 22 32.42 -22.96 17.04
C GLY A 22 31.12 -22.81 16.27
N ALA A 23 30.08 -22.35 16.97
CA ALA A 23 28.74 -22.13 16.45
C ALA A 23 28.74 -21.41 15.09
N LEU A 24 28.38 -22.13 14.03
CA LEU A 24 27.94 -21.51 12.79
C LEU A 24 26.57 -20.88 13.10
N SER A 25 26.57 -19.60 13.47
CA SER A 25 25.34 -18.84 13.62
C SER A 25 24.63 -18.84 12.27
N LEU A 26 23.63 -19.71 12.12
CA LEU A 26 22.56 -19.50 11.16
C LEU A 26 21.96 -18.15 11.54
N LYS A 27 22.36 -17.11 10.81
CA LYS A 27 21.63 -15.86 10.78
C LYS A 27 20.25 -16.23 10.23
N PHE A 28 19.32 -16.51 11.14
CA PHE A 28 17.90 -16.45 10.84
C PHE A 28 17.66 -15.01 10.41
N PHE A 29 17.70 -14.77 9.10
CA PHE A 29 16.99 -13.65 8.54
C PHE A 29 15.52 -13.95 8.80
N PRO A 30 14.81 -13.16 9.63
CA PRO A 30 13.37 -13.33 9.73
C PRO A 30 12.83 -13.00 8.35
N PHE A 31 12.44 -14.01 7.58
CA PHE A 31 11.61 -13.80 6.40
C PHE A 31 10.38 -13.07 6.91
N SER A 32 10.20 -11.84 6.43
CA SER A 32 9.18 -10.92 6.91
C SER A 32 7.80 -11.53 6.69
N ASN A 33 7.16 -12.02 7.77
CA ASN A 33 5.74 -12.40 7.77
C ASN A 33 4.82 -11.21 7.40
N LYS A 34 5.34 -9.98 7.43
CA LYS A 34 4.62 -8.78 7.01
C LYS A 34 4.35 -8.71 5.51
N ALA A 35 5.20 -9.33 4.68
CA ALA A 35 5.01 -9.32 3.22
C ALA A 35 3.73 -10.09 2.84
N ASN A 36 3.57 -11.32 3.32
CA ASN A 36 2.34 -12.08 3.10
C ASN A 36 1.13 -11.46 3.81
N SER A 37 1.33 -10.80 4.96
CA SER A 37 0.21 -10.25 5.74
C SER A 37 -0.53 -9.13 5.02
N GLN A 38 0.16 -8.22 4.33
CA GLN A 38 -0.51 -7.11 3.64
C GLN A 38 -1.27 -7.56 2.40
N GLN A 39 -0.71 -8.48 1.63
CA GLN A 39 -1.43 -9.06 0.49
C GLN A 39 -2.66 -9.85 0.98
N SER A 40 -2.54 -10.64 2.04
CA SER A 40 -3.69 -11.35 2.63
C SER A 40 -4.73 -10.39 3.21
N PHE A 41 -4.29 -9.28 3.82
CA PHE A 41 -5.18 -8.26 4.37
C PHE A 41 -5.98 -7.58 3.25
N SER A 42 -5.35 -7.13 2.17
CA SER A 42 -6.05 -6.55 1.02
C SER A 42 -7.06 -7.54 0.41
N ALA A 43 -6.72 -8.84 0.34
CA ALA A 43 -7.65 -9.86 -0.15
C ALA A 43 -8.87 -10.00 0.78
N SER A 44 -8.66 -10.14 2.09
CA SER A 44 -9.75 -10.23 3.07
C SER A 44 -10.61 -8.97 3.12
N ALA A 45 -10.01 -7.79 3.03
CA ALA A 45 -10.73 -6.52 2.99
C ALA A 45 -11.63 -6.41 1.75
N ASN A 46 -11.11 -6.78 0.58
CA ASN A 46 -11.91 -6.79 -0.65
C ASN A 46 -13.01 -7.86 -0.65
N GLN A 47 -12.76 -9.02 -0.05
CA GLN A 47 -13.80 -10.03 0.17
C GLN A 47 -14.92 -9.45 1.05
N TYR A 48 -14.58 -8.83 2.19
CA TYR A 48 -15.56 -8.18 3.05
C TYR A 48 -16.37 -7.11 2.29
N LEU A 49 -15.70 -6.22 1.56
CA LEU A 49 -16.35 -5.18 0.76
C LEU A 49 -17.33 -5.79 -0.26
N GLN A 50 -16.92 -6.86 -0.96
CA GLN A 50 -17.76 -7.56 -1.91
C GLN A 50 -18.97 -8.23 -1.26
N GLU A 51 -18.80 -8.90 -0.12
CA GLU A 51 -19.88 -9.52 0.65
C GLU A 51 -20.91 -8.48 1.14
N HIS A 52 -20.48 -7.23 1.33
CA HIS A 52 -21.34 -6.09 1.68
C HIS A 52 -21.79 -5.29 0.44
N GLY A 53 -21.71 -5.87 -0.75
CA GLY A 53 -22.27 -5.32 -1.99
C GLY A 53 -21.53 -4.10 -2.55
N GLN A 54 -20.30 -3.82 -2.09
CA GLN A 54 -19.52 -2.71 -2.62
C GLN A 54 -18.95 -3.06 -4.00
N ASP A 55 -18.95 -2.07 -4.90
CA ASP A 55 -18.50 -2.16 -6.29
C ASP A 55 -17.14 -1.47 -6.53
N PHE A 56 -16.40 -1.21 -5.45
CA PHE A 56 -15.10 -0.54 -5.45
C PHE A 56 -14.11 -1.34 -4.60
N SER A 57 -12.87 -1.46 -5.07
CA SER A 57 -11.84 -2.29 -4.43
C SER A 57 -10.77 -1.45 -3.75
N LEU A 58 -10.35 -1.90 -2.56
CA LEU A 58 -9.23 -1.36 -1.82
C LEU A 58 -7.90 -1.88 -2.41
N ILE A 59 -7.02 -0.97 -2.80
CA ILE A 59 -5.65 -1.27 -3.21
C ILE A 59 -4.70 -0.61 -2.23
N LEU A 60 -3.75 -1.38 -1.69
CA LEU A 60 -2.79 -0.89 -0.70
C LEU A 60 -1.45 -0.53 -1.34
N GLN A 61 -0.92 0.65 -1.03
CA GLN A 61 0.43 1.06 -1.44
C GLN A 61 1.52 0.18 -0.79
N THR A 62 1.19 -0.47 0.32
CA THR A 62 2.07 -1.34 1.12
C THR A 62 2.06 -2.80 0.70
N ASP A 63 1.26 -3.18 -0.31
CA ASP A 63 1.23 -4.55 -0.84
C ASP A 63 2.60 -4.97 -1.40
N PRO A 64 3.17 -6.13 -1.01
CA PRO A 64 4.50 -6.58 -1.40
C PRO A 64 4.73 -6.70 -2.91
N ARG A 65 3.66 -6.84 -3.71
CA ARG A 65 3.75 -6.94 -5.17
C ARG A 65 4.34 -5.69 -5.81
N TRP A 66 4.19 -4.52 -5.18
CA TRP A 66 4.67 -3.24 -5.71
C TRP A 66 5.22 -2.27 -4.66
N SER A 67 5.06 -2.52 -3.36
CA SER A 67 5.45 -1.59 -2.31
C SER A 67 6.91 -1.16 -2.36
N GLY A 68 7.82 -2.06 -2.78
CA GLY A 68 9.25 -1.76 -2.95
C GLY A 68 9.64 -1.14 -4.30
N LYS A 69 8.67 -0.80 -5.18
CA LYS A 69 8.98 -0.12 -6.44
C LYS A 69 9.42 1.32 -6.16
N ALA A 70 10.48 1.75 -6.84
CA ALA A 70 11.03 3.09 -6.67
C ALA A 70 10.00 4.15 -7.05
N TYR A 71 9.80 5.12 -6.16
CA TYR A 71 9.04 6.34 -6.42
C TYR A 71 9.53 7.44 -5.49
N GLY A 72 10.08 8.49 -6.09
CA GLY A 72 10.69 9.63 -5.42
C GLY A 72 12.19 9.55 -5.24
N SER A 73 12.74 10.58 -4.61
CA SER A 73 14.18 10.75 -4.37
C SER A 73 14.45 11.70 -3.21
N GLY A 74 15.66 11.63 -2.65
CA GLY A 74 16.10 12.60 -1.63
C GLY A 74 15.59 12.33 -0.20
N SER A 75 15.01 11.15 0.04
CA SER A 75 14.66 10.62 1.38
C SER A 75 15.34 9.26 1.63
N ASP A 76 15.32 8.80 2.87
CA ASP A 76 15.76 7.45 3.26
C ASP A 76 14.88 6.35 2.66
N ARG A 77 13.63 6.69 2.28
CA ARG A 77 12.68 5.77 1.63
C ARG A 77 12.05 6.42 0.42
N ASN A 78 12.32 5.83 -0.74
CA ASN A 78 11.90 6.31 -2.06
C ASN A 78 11.13 5.21 -2.78
N ASP A 79 10.06 4.74 -2.15
CA ASP A 79 9.26 3.61 -2.63
C ASP A 79 7.76 3.89 -2.59
N LEU A 80 6.98 3.09 -3.29
CA LEU A 80 5.52 3.20 -3.30
C LEU A 80 4.91 3.00 -1.91
N ALA A 81 5.48 2.14 -1.07
CA ALA A 81 5.02 1.97 0.31
C ALA A 81 5.02 3.28 1.09
N THR A 82 5.99 4.15 0.83
CA THR A 82 6.17 5.42 1.54
C THR A 82 5.46 6.58 0.83
N ASN A 83 5.64 6.69 -0.48
CA ASN A 83 5.25 7.89 -1.24
C ASN A 83 4.02 7.67 -2.15
N GLY A 84 3.50 6.45 -2.24
CA GLY A 84 2.56 6.02 -3.28
C GLY A 84 1.08 6.26 -3.01
N CYS A 85 0.69 7.09 -2.05
CA CYS A 85 -0.72 7.28 -1.69
C CYS A 85 -1.55 7.83 -2.85
N ALA A 86 -1.05 8.85 -3.56
CA ALA A 86 -1.72 9.42 -4.74
C ALA A 86 -1.75 8.42 -5.91
N ILE A 87 -0.61 7.79 -6.21
CA ILE A 87 -0.47 6.79 -7.28
C ILE A 87 -1.47 5.64 -7.09
N THR A 88 -1.56 5.13 -5.87
CA THR A 88 -2.46 4.02 -5.51
C THR A 88 -3.92 4.45 -5.55
N SER A 89 -4.24 5.65 -5.07
CA SER A 89 -5.60 6.20 -5.13
C SER A 89 -6.09 6.38 -6.56
N LEU A 90 -5.23 6.87 -7.46
CA LEU A 90 -5.55 7.00 -8.88
C LEU A 90 -5.75 5.63 -9.57
N ALA A 91 -5.01 4.60 -9.17
CA ALA A 91 -5.22 3.24 -9.67
C ALA A 91 -6.62 2.71 -9.28
N MET A 92 -7.08 3.00 -8.06
CA MET A 92 -8.44 2.64 -7.63
C MET A 92 -9.51 3.38 -8.46
N ILE A 93 -9.32 4.68 -8.72
CA ILE A 93 -10.23 5.46 -9.59
C ILE A 93 -10.27 4.88 -11.00
N LEU A 94 -9.11 4.63 -11.62
CA LEU A 94 -9.07 4.10 -12.99
C LEU A 94 -9.74 2.72 -13.06
N SER A 95 -9.52 1.88 -12.04
CA SER A 95 -10.17 0.57 -11.95
C SER A 95 -11.69 0.68 -12.02
N PHE A 96 -12.25 1.63 -11.28
CA PHE A 96 -13.69 1.88 -11.26
C PHE A 96 -14.23 2.45 -12.57
N GLN A 97 -13.49 3.37 -13.20
CA GLN A 97 -13.91 4.00 -14.47
C GLN A 97 -13.82 3.02 -15.65
N GLU A 98 -12.84 2.12 -15.65
CA GLU A 98 -12.60 1.16 -16.74
C GLU A 98 -13.20 -0.23 -16.50
N LYS A 99 -13.77 -0.49 -15.31
CA LYS A 99 -14.35 -1.79 -14.95
C LYS A 99 -13.36 -2.95 -15.12
N ARG A 100 -12.10 -2.70 -14.81
CA ARG A 100 -11.00 -3.69 -14.74
C ARG A 100 -10.11 -3.40 -13.54
N THR A 101 -9.30 -4.35 -13.11
CA THR A 101 -8.27 -4.07 -12.12
C THR A 101 -7.12 -3.29 -12.76
N VAL A 102 -6.79 -2.14 -12.18
CA VAL A 102 -5.61 -1.33 -12.48
C VAL A 102 -4.70 -1.39 -11.26
N TYR A 103 -3.42 -1.72 -11.45
CA TYR A 103 -2.45 -1.74 -10.36
C TYR A 103 -1.69 -0.42 -10.25
N PRO A 104 -1.17 -0.05 -9.05
CA PRO A 104 -0.40 1.18 -8.87
C PRO A 104 0.81 1.28 -9.80
N THR A 105 1.36 0.13 -10.23
CA THR A 105 2.47 0.08 -11.19
C THR A 105 2.13 0.64 -12.57
N GLU A 106 0.86 0.60 -12.99
CA GLU A 106 0.42 1.19 -14.27
C GLU A 106 0.46 2.71 -14.21
N ILE A 107 -0.06 3.29 -13.12
CA ILE A 107 -0.01 4.74 -12.88
C ILE A 107 1.45 5.19 -12.72
N LEU A 108 2.26 4.44 -11.96
CA LEU A 108 3.68 4.72 -11.77
C LEU A 108 4.46 4.65 -13.10
N GLN A 109 4.18 3.67 -13.96
CA GLN A 109 4.84 3.53 -15.26
C GLN A 109 4.57 4.74 -16.16
N TRP A 110 3.33 5.25 -16.15
CA TRP A 110 3.00 6.46 -16.88
C TRP A 110 3.63 7.71 -16.26
N SER A 111 3.52 7.89 -14.94
CA SER A 111 3.94 9.11 -14.25
C SER A 111 5.45 9.24 -14.12
N GLY A 112 6.15 8.12 -13.93
CA GLY A 112 7.49 8.12 -13.36
C GLY A 112 7.53 8.96 -12.08
N ASP A 113 8.64 9.68 -11.89
CA ASP A 113 8.80 10.67 -10.81
C ASP A 113 8.39 12.09 -11.23
N ARG A 114 7.74 12.30 -12.38
CA ARG A 114 7.44 13.65 -12.91
C ARG A 114 6.61 14.51 -11.96
N TYR A 115 5.80 13.89 -11.11
CA TYR A 115 4.96 14.57 -10.13
C TYR A 115 5.44 14.36 -8.69
N TYR A 116 6.61 13.76 -8.48
CA TYR A 116 7.15 13.62 -7.15
C TYR A 116 7.74 14.95 -6.66
N GLU A 117 7.42 15.31 -5.42
CA GLU A 117 8.00 16.46 -4.72
C GLU A 117 8.70 15.98 -3.45
N ASN A 118 9.99 16.33 -3.33
CA ASN A 118 10.82 15.91 -2.20
C ASN A 118 10.22 16.40 -0.87
N GLY A 119 10.01 15.47 0.06
CA GLY A 119 9.41 15.73 1.37
C GLY A 119 7.89 15.96 1.37
N GLN A 120 7.25 16.04 0.21
CA GLN A 120 5.81 16.30 0.08
C GLN A 120 5.03 15.14 -0.57
N GLY A 121 5.73 14.19 -1.19
CA GLY A 121 5.11 13.05 -1.85
C GLY A 121 4.75 13.37 -3.29
N THR A 122 3.47 13.43 -3.64
CA THR A 122 3.01 13.65 -5.03
C THR A 122 2.34 15.01 -5.18
N ALA A 123 2.84 15.82 -6.12
CA ALA A 123 2.27 17.10 -6.51
C ALA A 123 0.82 16.94 -7.02
N TRP A 124 -0.06 17.87 -6.64
CA TRP A 124 -1.46 17.85 -7.07
C TRP A 124 -1.65 18.06 -8.58
N SER A 125 -0.61 18.49 -9.31
CA SER A 125 -0.62 18.56 -10.78
C SER A 125 -0.81 17.20 -11.45
N ILE A 126 -0.58 16.08 -10.74
CA ILE A 126 -0.89 14.74 -11.25
C ILE A 126 -2.38 14.54 -11.52
N PHE A 127 -3.26 15.16 -10.73
CA PHE A 127 -4.71 14.90 -10.78
C PHE A 127 -5.34 15.32 -12.12
N PRO A 128 -5.15 16.57 -12.62
CA PRO A 128 -5.61 16.92 -13.96
C PRO A 128 -4.86 16.20 -15.08
N ALA A 129 -3.54 15.97 -14.93
CA ALA A 129 -2.77 15.28 -15.96
C ALA A 129 -3.16 13.79 -16.10
N PHE A 130 -3.57 13.15 -15.01
CA PHE A 130 -4.10 11.79 -15.01
C PHE A 130 -5.41 11.74 -15.79
N ALA A 131 -6.32 12.69 -15.54
CA ALA A 131 -7.59 12.74 -16.25
C ALA A 131 -7.38 12.93 -17.76
N GLU A 132 -6.51 13.85 -18.14
CA GLU A 132 -6.13 14.07 -19.54
C GLU A 132 -5.55 12.80 -20.18
N HIS A 133 -4.62 12.12 -19.51
CA HIS A 133 -3.97 10.93 -20.06
C HIS A 133 -4.94 9.75 -20.29
N TYR A 134 -5.86 9.52 -19.35
CA TYR A 134 -6.79 8.40 -19.40
C TYR A 134 -8.16 8.77 -20.02
N GLY A 135 -8.28 9.96 -20.63
CA GLY A 135 -9.51 10.38 -21.29
C GLY A 135 -10.70 10.55 -20.33
N LEU A 136 -10.44 11.00 -19.11
CA LEU A 136 -11.44 11.31 -18.10
C LEU A 136 -11.63 12.82 -17.97
N THR A 137 -12.80 13.22 -17.52
CA THR A 137 -13.03 14.57 -16.99
C THR A 137 -12.67 14.60 -15.52
N VAL A 138 -12.01 15.66 -15.05
CA VAL A 138 -11.78 15.92 -13.62
C VAL A 138 -12.47 17.21 -13.20
N GLN A 139 -13.01 17.23 -11.99
CA GLN A 139 -13.40 18.47 -11.33
C GLN A 139 -12.73 18.57 -9.96
N ASN A 140 -12.13 19.72 -9.69
CA ASN A 140 -11.69 20.07 -8.35
C ASN A 140 -12.90 20.65 -7.59
N LEU A 141 -13.36 19.93 -6.58
CA LEU A 141 -14.52 20.30 -5.77
C LEU A 141 -14.13 21.16 -4.56
N GLY A 142 -12.83 21.27 -4.25
CA GLY A 142 -12.39 21.95 -3.02
C GLY A 142 -12.99 21.26 -1.79
N LYS A 143 -13.64 22.07 -0.95
CA LYS A 143 -14.43 21.62 0.20
C LYS A 143 -15.91 21.98 0.06
N ASP A 144 -16.40 22.12 -1.18
CA ASP A 144 -17.82 22.41 -1.45
C ASP A 144 -18.67 21.19 -1.08
N GLN A 145 -19.25 21.22 0.11
CA GLN A 145 -20.05 20.12 0.66
C GLN A 145 -21.23 19.75 -0.26
N GLY A 146 -21.86 20.73 -0.91
CA GLY A 146 -22.99 20.50 -1.81
C GLY A 146 -22.57 19.69 -3.03
N LYS A 147 -21.45 20.07 -3.68
CA LYS A 147 -20.91 19.33 -4.82
C LYS A 147 -20.40 17.94 -4.42
N ILE A 148 -19.71 17.84 -3.29
CA ILE A 148 -19.22 16.56 -2.76
C ILE A 148 -20.41 15.61 -2.55
N GLN A 149 -21.45 16.07 -1.85
CA GLN A 149 -22.66 15.27 -1.60
C GLN A 149 -23.36 14.89 -2.92
N GLN A 150 -23.43 15.80 -3.89
CA GLN A 150 -24.02 15.52 -5.21
C GLN A 150 -23.31 14.34 -5.89
N TYR A 151 -21.97 14.36 -5.95
CA TYR A 151 -21.21 13.29 -6.61
C TYR A 151 -21.25 11.96 -5.85
N LEU A 152 -21.24 12.01 -4.51
CA LEU A 152 -21.43 10.81 -3.69
C LEU A 152 -22.80 10.18 -3.94
N ASN A 153 -23.86 10.99 -4.09
CA ASN A 153 -25.20 10.51 -4.44
C ASN A 153 -25.30 9.95 -5.86
N GLN A 154 -24.38 10.29 -6.75
CA GLN A 154 -24.24 9.71 -8.10
C GLN A 154 -23.36 8.45 -8.11
N ASN A 155 -23.06 7.89 -6.94
CA ASN A 155 -22.20 6.72 -6.77
C ASN A 155 -20.76 6.93 -7.32
N GLN A 156 -20.28 8.17 -7.38
CA GLN A 156 -18.91 8.45 -7.83
C GLN A 156 -17.92 8.35 -6.66
N PRO A 157 -16.81 7.61 -6.81
CA PRO A 157 -15.70 7.68 -5.88
C PRO A 157 -14.97 9.01 -6.00
N LEU A 158 -14.55 9.55 -4.86
CA LEU A 158 -13.87 10.84 -4.77
C LEU A 158 -12.45 10.66 -4.24
N VAL A 159 -11.46 11.22 -4.93
CA VAL A 159 -10.11 11.34 -4.38
C VAL A 159 -10.10 12.50 -3.41
N VAL A 160 -9.58 12.29 -2.22
CA VAL A 160 -9.48 13.32 -1.18
C VAL A 160 -8.04 13.47 -0.73
N SER A 161 -7.62 14.72 -0.55
CA SER A 161 -6.45 15.06 0.24
C SER A 161 -6.91 15.39 1.65
N VAL A 162 -6.26 14.85 2.67
CA VAL A 162 -6.54 15.14 4.08
C VAL A 162 -5.34 15.74 4.79
N THR A 163 -5.64 16.56 5.80
CA THR A 163 -4.67 17.15 6.72
C THR A 163 -4.38 16.21 7.90
N PRO A 164 -3.44 16.53 8.81
CA PRO A 164 -3.22 15.74 10.01
C PRO A 164 -4.51 15.52 10.80
N GLY A 165 -4.70 14.30 11.31
CA GLY A 165 -5.93 13.88 11.98
C GLY A 165 -6.01 12.36 12.12
N GLU A 166 -7.19 11.81 11.91
CA GLU A 166 -7.46 10.37 12.07
C GLU A 166 -6.61 9.50 11.14
N PHE A 167 -6.43 9.93 9.90
CA PHE A 167 -5.84 9.10 8.83
C PHE A 167 -4.32 9.22 8.72
N THR A 168 -3.74 10.32 9.21
CA THR A 168 -2.33 10.69 8.97
C THR A 168 -1.85 11.75 9.96
N GLU A 169 -0.53 11.83 10.19
CA GLU A 169 0.10 12.85 11.03
C GLU A 169 0.59 14.08 10.22
N VAL A 170 0.65 13.99 8.89
CA VAL A 170 1.21 15.05 8.01
C VAL A 170 0.22 15.48 6.92
N GLY A 171 -0.25 14.52 6.14
CA GLY A 171 -1.06 14.71 4.96
C GLY A 171 -1.17 13.37 4.25
N HIS A 172 -2.28 13.15 3.54
CA HIS A 172 -2.51 11.86 2.89
C HIS A 172 -3.51 11.99 1.74
N ILE A 173 -3.35 11.14 0.73
CA ILE A 173 -4.32 11.00 -0.37
C ILE A 173 -5.01 9.65 -0.22
N MET A 174 -6.33 9.66 -0.23
CA MET A 174 -7.17 8.46 -0.15
C MET A 174 -8.41 8.62 -1.02
N VAL A 175 -9.25 7.59 -1.08
CA VAL A 175 -10.53 7.63 -1.80
C VAL A 175 -11.68 7.47 -0.81
N ILE A 176 -12.76 8.22 -1.01
CA ILE A 176 -14.03 8.00 -0.32
C ILE A 176 -15.11 7.66 -1.33
N LYS A 177 -16.06 6.81 -0.94
CA LYS A 177 -17.24 6.50 -1.75
C LYS A 177 -18.44 6.27 -0.85
N LYS A 178 -19.63 6.60 -1.36
CA LYS A 178 -20.87 6.26 -0.68
C LYS A 178 -21.02 4.74 -0.58
N ASP A 179 -21.43 4.29 0.60
CA ASP A 179 -21.82 2.91 0.85
C ASP A 179 -23.04 2.56 -0.01
N VAL A 180 -23.02 1.41 -0.65
CA VAL A 180 -24.16 0.92 -1.45
C VAL A 180 -25.39 0.65 -0.58
N GLN A 181 -25.20 0.34 0.71
CA GLN A 181 -26.28 -0.08 1.62
C GLN A 181 -26.79 1.04 2.54
N SER A 182 -26.16 2.22 2.56
CA SER A 182 -26.50 3.29 3.50
C SER A 182 -26.11 4.68 2.98
N ASP A 183 -26.52 5.73 3.70
CA ASP A 183 -26.07 7.10 3.42
C ASP A 183 -24.68 7.42 3.99
N GLN A 184 -23.98 6.43 4.55
CA GLN A 184 -22.63 6.58 5.08
C GLN A 184 -21.58 6.46 3.97
N LEU A 185 -20.36 6.86 4.31
CA LEU A 185 -19.20 6.83 3.44
C LEU A 185 -18.22 5.76 3.93
N ILE A 186 -17.57 5.11 2.98
CA ILE A 186 -16.46 4.17 3.21
C ILE A 186 -15.18 4.85 2.76
N VAL A 187 -14.15 4.74 3.58
CA VAL A 187 -12.79 5.21 3.28
C VAL A 187 -11.98 4.06 2.70
N TYR A 188 -11.44 4.27 1.50
CA TYR A 188 -10.49 3.40 0.84
C TYR A 188 -9.10 4.03 0.98
N ASP A 189 -8.46 3.75 2.11
CA ASP A 189 -7.14 4.26 2.47
C ASP A 189 -6.05 3.41 1.83
N PRO A 190 -5.22 3.93 0.90
CA PRO A 190 -4.13 3.16 0.30
C PRO A 190 -3.06 2.73 1.32
N ASN A 191 -3.04 3.32 2.52
CA ASN A 191 -2.15 2.97 3.63
C ASN A 191 -2.93 2.32 4.80
N ASP A 192 -4.07 1.70 4.53
CA ASP A 192 -4.82 0.92 5.53
C ASP A 192 -4.01 -0.29 6.01
N SER A 193 -4.37 -0.80 7.18
CA SER A 193 -3.71 -1.95 7.81
C SER A 193 -4.64 -2.67 8.79
N PRO A 194 -4.29 -3.90 9.23
CA PRO A 194 -5.08 -4.63 10.23
C PRO A 194 -5.30 -3.88 11.56
N GLU A 195 -4.48 -2.86 11.86
CA GLU A 195 -4.63 -2.02 13.04
C GLU A 195 -5.61 -0.85 12.82
N LYS A 196 -5.74 -0.35 11.58
CA LYS A 196 -6.58 0.79 11.20
C LYS A 196 -7.99 0.36 10.78
N ASN A 197 -8.09 -0.58 9.84
CA ASN A 197 -9.32 -1.09 9.23
C ASN A 197 -10.32 0.00 8.83
N HIS A 198 -9.87 1.09 8.21
CA HIS A 198 -10.75 2.21 7.82
C HIS A 198 -11.88 1.76 6.88
N TYR A 199 -11.63 0.76 6.03
CA TYR A 199 -12.64 0.22 5.11
C TYR A 199 -13.87 -0.43 5.79
N MET A 200 -13.76 -0.81 7.06
CA MET A 200 -14.87 -1.39 7.85
C MET A 200 -15.69 -0.32 8.58
N GLN A 201 -15.13 0.88 8.71
CA GLN A 201 -15.77 1.98 9.42
C GLN A 201 -16.79 2.70 8.51
N LYS A 202 -17.73 3.39 9.14
CA LYS A 202 -18.77 4.17 8.46
C LYS A 202 -18.64 5.62 8.88
N TYR A 203 -18.51 6.48 7.89
CA TYR A 203 -18.27 7.90 8.08
C TYR A 203 -19.45 8.73 7.57
N SER A 204 -19.68 9.86 8.23
CA SER A 204 -20.52 10.92 7.66
C SER A 204 -19.66 11.90 6.86
N LEU A 205 -20.27 12.63 5.93
CA LEU A 205 -19.57 13.74 5.28
C LEU A 205 -19.15 14.80 6.30
N ASP A 206 -20.01 15.10 7.28
CA ASP A 206 -19.75 16.09 8.33
C ASP A 206 -18.54 15.72 9.21
N SER A 207 -18.30 14.43 9.46
CA SER A 207 -17.12 13.96 10.20
C SER A 207 -15.82 14.02 9.39
N LEU A 208 -15.90 13.88 8.06
CA LEU A 208 -14.73 13.92 7.18
C LEU A 208 -14.36 15.34 6.77
N LEU A 209 -15.34 16.20 6.50
CA LEU A 209 -15.15 17.55 5.94
C LEU A 209 -14.11 18.42 6.68
N PRO A 210 -14.04 18.42 8.03
CA PRO A 210 -13.01 19.16 8.76
C PRO A 210 -11.58 18.69 8.46
N GLN A 211 -11.40 17.40 8.17
CA GLN A 211 -10.11 16.76 7.90
C GLN A 211 -9.69 16.88 6.43
N LEU A 212 -10.59 17.29 5.53
CA LEU A 212 -10.27 17.42 4.10
C LEU A 212 -9.49 18.71 3.83
N ALA A 213 -8.42 18.59 3.05
CA ALA A 213 -7.72 19.69 2.41
C ALA A 213 -8.32 20.02 1.03
N ASN A 214 -8.64 18.99 0.24
CA ASN A 214 -9.20 19.15 -1.11
C ASN A 214 -9.88 17.85 -1.59
N VAL A 215 -10.78 17.97 -2.57
CA VAL A 215 -11.50 16.83 -3.17
C VAL A 215 -11.52 16.93 -4.69
N TRP A 216 -11.31 15.80 -5.36
CA TRP A 216 -11.44 15.65 -6.81
C TRP A 216 -12.40 14.52 -7.17
N VAL A 217 -13.16 14.73 -8.24
CA VAL A 217 -14.00 13.71 -8.86
C VAL A 217 -13.56 13.48 -10.30
N TYR A 218 -13.69 12.24 -10.76
CA TYR A 218 -13.38 11.84 -12.13
C TYR A 218 -14.62 11.19 -12.76
N THR A 219 -14.92 11.55 -13.99
CA THR A 219 -16.04 10.97 -14.76
C THR A 219 -15.62 10.69 -16.19
N LYS A 220 -16.25 9.70 -16.82
CA LYS A 220 -16.23 9.54 -18.28
C LYS A 220 -17.20 10.49 -18.97
#